data_AF-A0A316U8F4-F1
#
_entry.id   AF-A0A316U8F4-F1
#
_cell.length_a   1.000
_cell.length_b   1.000
_cell.length_c   1.000
_cell.angle_alpha   90.00
_cell.angle_beta   90.00
_cell.angle_gamma   90.00
#
_symmetry.space_group_name_H-M   'P 1'
#
loop_
_entity.id
_entity.type
_entity.pdbx_description
1 polymer ?
#
loop_
_entity_poly.entity_id
_entity_poly.type
_entity_poly.pdbx_seq_one_letter_code
_entity_poly.pdbx_strand_id
1 'polypeptide(L)' 'MCSIGYGSNKKTRHMMPNGLRRLVVSNTRDVDLLLMHNNTFAAEIAANVSSKKRIAILEK' A
#
# COMPACT_ATOMS: atom_id res chain seq x y z
N MET A 1 -13.66 24.14 11.19
CA MET A 1 -12.28 24.67 11.14
C MET A 1 -11.32 23.52 11.33
N CYS A 2 -10.47 23.21 10.34
CA CYS A 2 -9.39 22.24 10.52
C CYS A 2 -8.19 22.93 11.20
N SER A 3 -7.82 22.46 12.39
CA SER A 3 -6.66 22.92 13.16
C SER A 3 -5.59 21.84 13.26
N ILE A 4 -4.35 22.23 13.59
CA ILE A 4 -3.22 21.32 13.80
C ILE A 4 -3.53 20.27 14.89
N GLY A 5 -4.41 20.59 15.84
CA GLY A 5 -4.82 19.70 16.94
C GLY A 5 -5.61 18.47 16.51
N TYR A 6 -6.20 18.46 15.32
CA TYR A 6 -6.90 17.27 14.78
C TYR A 6 -5.96 16.27 14.08
N GLY A 7 -4.65 16.52 14.11
CA GLY A 7 -3.66 15.63 13.51
C GLY A 7 -3.64 14.26 14.18
N SER A 8 -3.73 13.19 13.37
CA SER A 8 -3.58 11.82 13.88
C SER A 8 -2.19 11.57 14.45
N ASN A 9 -2.11 10.67 15.44
CA ASN A 9 -0.88 10.25 16.08
C ASN A 9 0.18 9.81 15.04
N LYS A 10 1.43 10.23 15.23
CA LYS A 10 2.55 9.95 14.31
C LYS A 10 2.74 8.45 14.04
N LYS A 11 2.48 7.60 15.05
CA LYS A 11 2.62 6.14 14.91
C LYS A 11 1.55 5.55 13.98
N THR A 12 0.31 6.05 14.08
CA THR A 12 -0.86 5.48 13.39
C THR A 12 -1.25 6.19 12.10
N ARG A 13 -0.63 7.35 11.81
CA ARG A 13 -0.84 8.06 10.56
C ARG A 13 -0.49 7.18 9.36
N HIS A 14 -1.33 7.24 8.32
CA HIS A 14 -1.19 6.49 7.05
C HIS A 14 -1.38 4.96 7.16
N MET A 15 -1.85 4.44 8.30
CA MET A 15 -2.29 3.04 8.38
C MET A 15 -3.72 2.89 7.87
N MET A 16 -3.96 1.79 7.18
CA MET A 16 -5.28 1.29 6.86
C MET A 16 -5.94 0.67 8.11
N PRO A 17 -7.27 0.48 8.12
CA PRO A 17 -7.98 -0.17 9.23
C PRO A 17 -7.54 -1.61 9.52
N ASN A 18 -6.86 -2.28 8.58
CA ASN A 18 -6.25 -3.60 8.78
C ASN A 18 -4.90 -3.55 9.52
N GLY A 19 -4.40 -2.36 9.89
CA GLY A 19 -3.12 -2.19 10.59
C GLY A 19 -1.89 -2.15 9.67
N LEU A 20 -2.05 -2.27 8.35
CA LEU A 20 -0.97 -2.19 7.37
C LEU A 20 -0.90 -0.80 6.75
N ARG A 21 0.28 -0.42 6.24
CA ARG A 21 0.46 0.79 5.45
C ARG A 21 0.28 0.48 3.97
N ARG A 22 -0.38 1.37 3.26
CA ARG A 22 -0.63 1.22 1.83
C ARG A 22 0.63 1.49 1.02
N LEU A 23 1.01 0.55 0.15
CA LEU A 23 2.01 0.76 -0.89
C LEU A 23 1.34 0.60 -2.26
N VAL A 24 1.41 1.64 -3.09
CA VAL A 24 0.86 1.58 -4.44
C VAL A 24 1.83 0.84 -5.34
N VAL A 25 1.37 -0.25 -5.94
CA VAL A 25 2.14 -1.15 -6.81
C VAL A 25 1.71 -0.94 -8.26
N SER A 26 2.70 -0.75 -9.12
CA SER A 26 2.49 -0.48 -10.55
C SER A 26 3.08 -1.56 -11.46
N ASN A 27 4.07 -2.29 -10.95
CA ASN A 27 4.80 -3.32 -11.67
C ASN A 27 5.14 -4.51 -10.74
N THR A 28 5.64 -5.61 -11.30
CA THR A 28 6.02 -6.81 -10.54
C THR A 28 7.27 -6.63 -9.68
N ARG A 29 8.15 -5.68 -10.02
CA ARG A 29 9.35 -5.35 -9.24
C ARG A 29 9.00 -4.64 -7.92
N ASP A 30 7.92 -3.86 -7.90
CA ASP A 30 7.42 -3.21 -6.69
C ASP A 30 6.87 -4.24 -5.69
N VAL A 31 6.43 -5.42 -6.18
CA VAL A 31 5.98 -6.54 -5.33
C VAL A 31 7.16 -7.16 -4.57
N ASP A 32 8.34 -7.23 -5.19
CA ASP A 32 9.54 -7.77 -4.52
C ASP A 32 9.93 -6.95 -3.27
N LEU A 33 9.58 -5.66 -3.21
CA LEU A 33 9.77 -4.83 -2.01
C LEU A 33 8.87 -5.26 -0.84
N LEU A 34 7.73 -5.89 -1.12
CA LEU A 34 6.81 -6.36 -0.10
C LEU A 34 7.18 -7.73 0.46
N LEU A 35 8.09 -8.47 -0.20
CA LEU A 35 8.51 -9.80 0.22
C LEU A 35 9.08 -9.81 1.65
N MET A 36 9.85 -8.78 2.01
CA MET A 36 10.47 -8.60 3.34
C MET A 36 9.63 -7.74 4.29
N HIS A 37 8.57 -7.09 3.80
CA HIS A 37 7.77 -6.11 4.53
C HIS A 37 6.28 -6.47 4.61
N ASN A 38 5.96 -7.77 4.51
CA ASN A 38 4.61 -8.32 4.49
C ASN A 38 3.74 -7.98 5.72
N ASN A 39 4.36 -7.75 6.88
CA ASN A 39 3.66 -7.41 8.13
C ASN A 39 3.42 -5.91 8.32
N THR A 40 4.04 -5.06 7.50
CA THR A 40 3.97 -3.60 7.66
C THR A 40 3.27 -2.92 6.49
N PHE A 41 3.30 -3.50 5.29
CA PHE A 41 2.70 -2.91 4.10
C PHE A 41 1.72 -3.84 3.39
N ALA A 42 0.67 -3.25 2.83
CA ALA A 42 -0.29 -3.89 1.95
C ALA A 42 -0.12 -3.34 0.53
N ALA A 43 -0.12 -4.23 -0.47
CA ALA A 43 -0.11 -3.85 -1.88
C ALA A 43 -1.48 -3.28 -2.30
N GLU A 44 -1.49 -2.09 -2.89
CA GLU A 44 -2.65 -1.57 -3.63
C GLU A 44 -2.27 -1.42 -5.10
N ILE A 45 -2.92 -2.18 -5.97
CA ILE A 45 -2.64 -2.11 -7.41
C ILE A 45 -3.16 -0.77 -7.95
N ALA A 46 -2.29 -0.02 -8.61
CA ALA A 46 -2.67 1.26 -9.20
C ALA A 46 -3.80 1.12 -10.24
N ALA A 47 -4.65 2.14 -10.33
CA ALA A 47 -5.82 2.14 -11.22
C ALA A 47 -5.42 2.05 -12.71
N ASN A 48 -4.24 2.54 -13.07
CA ASN A 48 -3.70 2.55 -14.44
C ASN A 48 -3.17 1.19 -14.94
N VAL A 49 -3.08 0.17 -14.07
CA VAL A 49 -2.53 -1.14 -14.44
C VAL A 49 -3.58 -1.95 -15.22
N SER A 50 -3.24 -2.37 -16.43
CA SER A 50 -4.08 -3.25 -17.26
C SER A 50 -4.32 -4.62 -16.61
N SER A 51 -5.48 -5.23 -16.85
CA SER A 51 -5.89 -6.52 -16.30
C SER A 51 -4.84 -7.63 -16.47
N LYS A 52 -4.18 -7.70 -17.64
CA LYS A 52 -3.13 -8.70 -17.88
C LYS A 52 -1.93 -8.54 -16.93
N LYS A 53 -1.54 -7.30 -16.64
CA LYS A 53 -0.47 -6.99 -15.69
C LYS A 53 -0.92 -7.22 -14.25
N ARG A 54 -2.21 -7.01 -13.94
CA ARG A 54 -2.77 -7.32 -12.61
C ARG A 54 -2.66 -8.82 -12.29
N ILE A 55 -2.95 -9.68 -13.25
CA ILE A 55 -2.78 -11.13 -13.09
C ILE A 55 -1.32 -11.48 -12.80
N ALA A 56 -0.37 -10.91 -13.56
CA ALA A 56 1.06 -11.14 -13.33
C ALA A 56 1.56 -10.61 -11.97
N ILE A 57 0.93 -9.56 -11.43
CA ILE A 57 1.23 -9.02 -10.08
C ILE A 57 0.63 -9.92 -8.99
N LEU A 58 -0.50 -10.56 -9.24
CA LEU A 58 -1.17 -11.48 -8.31
C LEU A 58 -0.51 -12.85 -8.24
N GLU A 59 0.06 -13.31 -9.35
CA GLU A 59 0.75 -14.62 -9.44
C GLU A 59 2.14 -14.60 -8.77
N LYS A 60 2.68 -13.40 -8.57
CA LYS A 60 3.96 -13.15 -7.93
C LYS A 60 3.85 -13.06 -6.41
#